data_AF-A0A935VYE9-F1
#
_entry.id   AF-A0A935VYE9-F1
#
_cell.length_a   1.000
_cell.length_b   1.000
_cell.length_c   1.000
_cell.angle_alpha   90.00
_cell.angle_beta   90.00
_cell.angle_gamma   90.00
#
_symmetry.space_group_name_H-M   'P 1'
#
loop_
_entity.id
_entity.type
_entity.pdbx_description
1 polymer ?
#
loop_
_entity_poly.entity_id
_entity_poly.type
_entity_poly.pdbx_seq_one_letter_code
_entity_poly.pdbx_strand_id
1 'polypeptide(L)'
;MRHIHFGAAFVIGLTLFAGAATAQKKTTKKPVPKKPPVTKTVVPPLEVRVAREKVDTQLGNVNRFVDVLGPIVQSIEDIDAESRTKRLPPSTLATNEANKKKVVEAIRNMRAGLAILESEFRTKASLSKYLPSIQGITDLAAASEDSAIAGRFIAAKEPLRDVAKKLTDTLAAMPL
;
A
#
# COMPACT_ATOMS: atom_id res chain seq x y z
N MET A 1 16.91 19.84 46.71
CA MET A 1 18.24 20.31 47.17
C MET A 1 19.09 19.11 47.53
N ARG A 2 20.33 19.10 47.02
CA ARG A 2 21.52 18.37 47.50
C ARG A 2 21.64 16.86 47.24
N HIS A 3 22.55 16.59 46.30
CA HIS A 3 23.28 15.36 46.05
C HIS A 3 24.17 14.95 47.22
N ILE A 4 24.38 13.63 47.39
CA ILE A 4 25.49 13.01 48.14
C ILE A 4 25.86 11.75 47.31
N HIS A 5 26.87 11.75 46.42
CA HIS A 5 28.33 11.64 46.58
C HIS A 5 28.87 10.37 47.25
N PHE A 6 29.48 9.54 46.39
CA PHE A 6 30.74 8.78 46.54
C PHE A 6 30.88 7.63 47.55
N GLY A 7 31.37 6.49 47.04
CA GLY A 7 31.95 5.41 47.82
C GLY A 7 32.51 4.31 46.92
N ALA A 8 33.73 4.50 46.42
CA ALA A 8 34.51 3.49 45.73
C ALA A 8 35.05 2.45 46.73
N ALA A 9 35.10 1.17 46.35
CA ALA A 9 36.01 0.20 46.96
C ALA A 9 36.34 -0.91 45.96
N PHE A 10 37.60 -0.90 45.54
CA PHE A 10 38.29 -1.86 44.69
C PHE A 10 38.91 -2.92 45.62
N VAL A 11 38.58 -4.22 45.45
CA VAL A 11 39.31 -5.30 46.12
C VAL A 11 39.66 -6.39 45.11
N ILE A 12 40.96 -6.56 44.99
CA ILE A 12 41.71 -7.53 44.18
C ILE A 12 41.60 -8.91 44.86
N GLY A 13 41.21 -9.92 44.10
CA GLY A 13 41.17 -11.32 44.52
C GLY A 13 41.92 -12.20 43.53
N LEU A 14 43.20 -12.46 43.83
CA LEU A 14 44.13 -13.30 43.09
C LEU A 14 43.85 -14.77 43.42
N THR A 15 43.51 -15.61 42.43
CA THR A 15 43.57 -17.07 42.59
C THR A 15 44.17 -17.72 41.35
N LEU A 16 45.36 -18.28 41.56
CA LEU A 16 46.11 -19.17 40.69
C LEU A 16 45.43 -20.54 40.63
N PHE A 17 45.25 -21.09 39.43
CA PHE A 17 45.16 -22.54 39.26
C PHE A 17 45.93 -22.94 37.98
N ALA A 18 46.98 -23.71 38.19
CA ALA A 18 47.73 -24.43 37.18
C ALA A 18 46.93 -25.67 36.75
N GLY A 19 46.78 -25.88 35.44
CA GLY A 19 46.11 -27.03 34.85
C GLY A 19 46.78 -27.43 33.55
N ALA A 20 47.10 -28.72 33.44
CA ALA A 20 48.08 -29.31 32.54
C ALA A 20 47.79 -29.11 31.04
N ALA A 21 48.87 -28.88 30.29
CA ALA A 21 48.89 -28.89 28.84
C ALA A 21 48.84 -30.33 28.31
N THR A 22 47.73 -30.74 27.71
CA THR A 22 47.67 -31.93 26.86
C THR A 22 47.71 -31.51 25.40
N ALA A 23 48.80 -31.87 24.71
CA ALA A 23 49.01 -31.63 23.30
C ALA A 23 47.96 -32.37 22.44
N GLN A 24 46.95 -31.63 21.95
CA GLN A 24 45.93 -32.17 21.07
C GLN A 24 46.41 -32.09 19.61
N LYS A 25 46.77 -33.25 19.06
CA LYS A 25 47.24 -33.44 17.68
C LYS A 25 46.14 -33.04 16.70
N LYS A 26 46.20 -31.80 16.18
CA LYS A 26 45.24 -31.24 15.22
C LYS A 26 45.44 -31.90 13.85
N THR A 27 44.59 -32.87 13.51
CA THR A 27 44.51 -33.41 12.16
C THR A 27 43.84 -32.39 11.25
N THR A 28 44.64 -31.76 10.39
CA THR A 28 44.20 -30.80 9.38
C THR A 28 43.38 -31.54 8.32
N LYS A 29 42.05 -31.58 8.46
CA LYS A 29 41.16 -31.99 7.36
C LYS A 29 41.16 -30.88 6.32
N LYS A 30 41.63 -31.19 5.10
CA LYS A 30 41.54 -30.32 3.93
C LYS A 30 40.08 -29.88 3.71
N PRO A 31 39.78 -28.59 3.49
CA PRO A 31 38.44 -28.15 3.15
C PRO A 31 38.07 -28.69 1.76
N VAL A 32 37.04 -29.53 1.70
CA VAL A 32 36.39 -29.86 0.44
C VAL A 32 35.70 -28.59 -0.07
N PRO A 33 35.92 -28.16 -1.32
CA PRO A 33 35.25 -26.98 -1.86
C PRO A 33 33.74 -27.21 -1.84
N LYS A 34 33.01 -26.42 -1.03
CA LYS A 34 31.55 -26.38 -1.06
C LYS A 34 31.14 -25.91 -2.45
N LYS A 35 30.43 -26.77 -3.20
CA LYS A 35 29.77 -26.37 -4.44
C LYS A 35 28.94 -25.10 -4.17
N PRO A 36 28.99 -24.08 -5.05
CA PRO A 36 28.14 -22.91 -4.91
C PRO A 36 26.67 -23.36 -4.83
N PRO A 37 25.86 -22.79 -3.93
CA PRO A 37 24.45 -23.11 -3.88
C PRO A 37 23.84 -22.77 -5.23
N VAL A 38 23.26 -23.79 -5.88
CA VAL A 38 22.46 -23.58 -7.09
C VAL A 38 21.31 -22.67 -6.68
N THR A 39 21.32 -21.44 -7.17
CA THR A 39 20.23 -20.48 -7.04
C THR A 39 19.01 -21.10 -7.72
N LYS A 40 18.18 -21.80 -6.95
CA LYS A 40 16.87 -22.22 -7.42
C LYS A 40 16.06 -20.95 -7.61
N THR A 41 15.70 -20.63 -8.85
CA THR A 41 14.71 -19.60 -9.14
C THR A 41 13.42 -20.00 -8.45
N VAL A 42 13.13 -19.40 -7.30
CA VAL A 42 11.89 -19.66 -6.56
C VAL A 42 10.79 -18.91 -7.28
N VAL A 43 10.04 -19.62 -8.13
CA VAL A 43 8.82 -19.09 -8.75
C VAL A 43 7.82 -18.78 -7.63
N PRO A 44 7.24 -17.57 -7.57
CA PRO A 44 6.26 -17.26 -6.55
C PRO A 44 5.04 -18.19 -6.64
N PRO A 45 4.37 -18.48 -5.50
CA PRO A 45 3.13 -19.25 -5.51
C PRO A 45 2.12 -18.67 -6.51
N LEU A 46 1.36 -19.55 -7.18
CA LEU A 46 0.39 -19.13 -8.22
C LEU A 46 -0.58 -18.05 -7.71
N GLU A 47 -1.07 -18.20 -6.49
CA GLU A 47 -1.98 -17.22 -5.87
C GLU A 47 -1.37 -15.82 -5.76
N VAL A 48 -0.07 -15.72 -5.46
CA VAL A 48 0.64 -14.44 -5.38
C VAL A 48 0.76 -13.80 -6.77
N ARG A 49 1.03 -14.61 -7.80
CA ARG A 49 1.11 -14.12 -9.18
C ARG A 49 -0.23 -13.60 -9.69
N VAL A 50 -1.30 -14.37 -9.47
CA VAL A 50 -2.68 -13.96 -9.83
C VAL A 50 -3.09 -12.70 -9.06
N ALA A 51 -2.77 -12.61 -7.77
CA ALA A 51 -3.05 -11.40 -7.00
C ALA A 51 -2.28 -10.19 -7.53
N ARG A 52 -1.01 -10.35 -7.93
CA ARG A 52 -0.20 -9.29 -8.53
C ARG A 52 -0.85 -8.75 -9.80
N GLU A 53 -1.28 -9.63 -10.70
CA GLU A 53 -1.97 -9.26 -11.95
C GLU A 53 -3.27 -8.49 -11.66
N LYS A 54 -4.03 -8.88 -10.63
CA LYS A 54 -5.22 -8.14 -10.20
C LYS A 54 -4.89 -6.76 -9.66
N VAL A 55 -3.84 -6.61 -8.84
CA VAL A 55 -3.39 -5.31 -8.34
C VAL A 55 -2.99 -4.41 -9.51
N ASP A 56 -2.22 -4.93 -10.47
CA ASP A 56 -1.79 -4.20 -11.66
C ASP A 56 -2.98 -3.75 -12.52
N THR A 57 -3.94 -4.64 -12.74
CA THR A 57 -5.19 -4.33 -13.45
C THR A 57 -5.97 -3.21 -12.74
N GLN A 58 -6.13 -3.30 -11.42
CA GLN A 58 -6.84 -2.27 -10.66
C GLN A 58 -6.08 -0.93 -10.66
N LEU A 59 -4.76 -0.95 -10.60
CA LEU A 59 -3.94 0.26 -10.72
C LEU A 59 -4.18 0.94 -12.07
N GLY A 60 -4.18 0.18 -13.17
CA GLY A 60 -4.51 0.69 -14.49
C GLY A 60 -5.92 1.29 -14.57
N ASN A 61 -6.91 0.62 -13.98
CA ASN A 61 -8.29 1.12 -13.94
C ASN A 61 -8.40 2.43 -13.15
N VAL A 62 -7.77 2.52 -11.97
CA VAL A 62 -7.79 3.72 -11.13
C VAL A 62 -7.11 4.89 -11.83
N ASN A 63 -5.92 4.68 -12.40
CA ASN A 63 -5.19 5.74 -13.12
C ASN A 63 -6.00 6.27 -14.29
N ARG A 64 -6.50 5.37 -15.15
CA ARG A 64 -7.33 5.76 -16.29
C ARG A 64 -8.59 6.50 -15.87
N PHE A 65 -9.21 6.06 -14.78
CA PHE A 65 -10.38 6.72 -14.23
C PHE A 65 -10.04 8.15 -13.78
N VAL A 66 -8.97 8.35 -13.00
CA VAL A 66 -8.55 9.67 -12.52
C VAL A 66 -8.21 10.63 -13.67
N ASP A 67 -7.54 10.12 -14.72
CA ASP A 67 -7.15 10.91 -15.89
C ASP A 67 -8.37 11.38 -16.70
N VAL A 68 -9.35 10.49 -16.91
CA VAL A 68 -10.59 10.82 -17.62
C VAL A 68 -11.51 11.69 -16.76
N LEU A 69 -11.54 11.47 -15.44
CA LEU A 69 -12.43 12.17 -14.53
C LEU A 69 -12.08 13.66 -14.44
N GLY A 70 -10.81 14.03 -14.55
CA GLY A 70 -10.31 15.38 -14.33
C GLY A 70 -11.09 16.49 -15.06
N PRO A 71 -11.14 16.48 -16.41
CA PRO A 71 -11.89 17.50 -17.15
C PRO A 71 -13.39 17.47 -16.90
N ILE A 72 -13.97 16.27 -16.70
CA ILE A 72 -15.40 16.09 -16.48
C ILE A 72 -15.83 16.75 -15.16
N VAL A 73 -15.10 16.49 -14.07
CA VAL A 73 -15.48 17.02 -12.76
C VAL A 73 -15.25 18.51 -12.64
N GLN A 74 -14.24 19.04 -13.34
CA GLN A 74 -14.05 20.49 -13.45
C GLN A 74 -15.26 21.13 -14.13
N SER A 75 -15.67 20.60 -15.29
CA SER A 75 -16.85 21.10 -15.99
C SER A 75 -18.13 21.01 -15.17
N ILE A 76 -18.29 19.98 -14.34
CA ILE A 76 -19.46 19.84 -13.45
C ILE A 76 -19.51 20.99 -12.45
N GLU A 77 -18.40 21.23 -11.75
CA GLU A 77 -18.32 22.28 -10.73
C GLU A 77 -18.38 23.69 -11.34
N ASP A 78 -17.82 23.90 -12.53
CA ASP A 78 -17.91 25.17 -13.25
C ASP A 78 -19.36 25.51 -13.63
N ILE A 79 -20.12 24.52 -14.15
CA ILE A 79 -21.55 24.70 -14.47
C ILE A 79 -22.35 24.98 -13.19
N ASP A 80 -22.04 24.30 -12.09
CA ASP A 80 -22.68 24.55 -10.80
C ASP A 80 -22.40 25.96 -10.29
N ALA A 81 -21.16 26.43 -10.39
CA ALA A 81 -20.78 27.78 -10.01
C ALA A 81 -21.47 28.83 -10.90
N GLU A 82 -21.51 28.62 -12.22
CA GLU A 82 -22.17 29.54 -13.14
C GLU A 82 -23.68 29.61 -12.89
N SER A 83 -24.33 28.47 -12.62
CA SER A 83 -25.78 28.40 -12.34
C SER A 83 -26.21 29.22 -11.11
N ARG A 84 -25.29 29.49 -10.17
CA ARG A 84 -25.55 30.33 -8.99
C ARG A 84 -25.55 31.82 -9.31
N THR A 85 -24.89 32.22 -10.39
CA THR A 85 -24.70 33.63 -10.76
C THR A 85 -25.50 34.03 -11.99
N LYS A 86 -25.87 33.06 -12.84
CA LYS A 86 -26.62 33.26 -14.07
C LYS A 86 -27.66 32.17 -14.26
N ARG A 87 -28.74 32.51 -14.98
CA ARG A 87 -29.73 31.53 -15.40
C ARG A 87 -29.22 30.77 -16.63
N LEU A 88 -28.87 29.50 -16.42
CA LEU A 88 -28.47 28.59 -17.49
C LEU A 88 -29.70 27.94 -18.17
N PRO A 89 -29.56 27.45 -19.42
CA PRO A 89 -30.61 26.69 -20.08
C PRO A 89 -30.99 25.43 -19.29
N PRO A 90 -32.27 25.04 -19.22
CA PRO A 90 -32.71 23.84 -18.51
C PRO A 90 -32.02 22.55 -18.99
N SER A 91 -31.72 22.46 -20.30
CA SER A 91 -31.00 21.33 -20.89
C SER A 91 -29.57 21.19 -20.37
N THR A 92 -28.88 22.31 -20.15
CA THR A 92 -27.52 22.34 -19.58
C THR A 92 -27.54 21.83 -18.14
N LEU A 93 -28.49 22.31 -17.33
CA LEU A 93 -28.66 21.87 -15.94
C LEU A 93 -28.99 20.38 -15.85
N ALA A 94 -29.91 19.89 -16.69
CA ALA A 94 -30.29 18.48 -16.72
C ALA A 94 -29.10 17.57 -17.13
N THR A 95 -28.30 18.01 -18.09
CA THR A 95 -27.08 17.29 -18.50
C THR A 95 -26.05 17.26 -17.37
N ASN A 96 -25.88 18.37 -16.65
CA ASN A 96 -24.95 18.43 -15.52
C ASN A 96 -25.36 17.46 -14.41
N GLU A 97 -26.65 17.46 -14.04
CA GLU A 97 -27.19 16.51 -13.06
C GLU A 97 -27.04 15.04 -13.47
N ALA A 98 -27.18 14.74 -14.77
CA ALA A 98 -26.92 13.41 -15.28
C ALA A 98 -25.43 13.02 -15.18
N ASN A 99 -24.53 13.96 -15.46
CA ASN A 99 -23.08 13.73 -15.33
C ASN A 99 -22.66 13.51 -13.87
N LYS A 100 -23.20 14.28 -12.93
CA LYS A 100 -23.00 14.07 -11.48
C LYS A 100 -23.33 12.64 -11.07
N LYS A 101 -24.51 12.15 -11.44
CA LYS A 101 -24.97 10.79 -11.14
C LYS A 101 -24.03 9.73 -11.72
N LYS A 102 -23.61 9.90 -12.98
CA LYS A 102 -22.66 9.00 -13.64
C LYS A 102 -21.31 8.94 -12.93
N VAL A 103 -20.80 10.09 -12.48
CA VAL A 103 -19.53 10.14 -11.72
C VAL A 103 -19.66 9.41 -10.40
N VAL A 104 -20.72 9.64 -9.62
CA VAL A 104 -20.95 8.94 -8.35
C VAL A 104 -21.06 7.43 -8.57
N GLU A 105 -21.82 7.00 -9.58
CA GLU A 105 -21.96 5.58 -9.92
C GLU A 105 -20.63 4.95 -10.32
N ALA A 106 -19.82 5.65 -11.13
CA ALA A 106 -18.51 5.14 -11.54
C ALA A 106 -17.55 5.00 -10.34
N ILE A 107 -17.54 5.95 -9.40
CA ILE A 107 -16.75 5.85 -8.16
C ILE A 107 -17.23 4.67 -7.31
N ARG A 108 -18.55 4.46 -7.18
CA ARG A 108 -19.11 3.32 -6.45
C ARG A 108 -18.67 1.98 -7.05
N ASN A 109 -18.70 1.87 -8.38
CA ASN A 109 -18.22 0.68 -9.08
C ASN A 109 -16.72 0.45 -8.85
N MET A 110 -15.91 1.52 -8.84
CA MET A 110 -14.49 1.44 -8.50
C MET A 110 -14.29 0.93 -7.07
N ARG A 111 -15.02 1.49 -6.09
CA ARG A 111 -14.97 1.07 -4.69
C ARG A 111 -15.30 -0.41 -4.53
N ALA A 112 -16.31 -0.92 -5.24
CA ALA A 112 -16.66 -2.34 -5.20
C ALA A 112 -15.51 -3.24 -5.67
N GLY A 113 -14.84 -2.89 -6.77
CA GLY A 113 -13.67 -3.61 -7.27
C GLY A 113 -12.50 -3.62 -6.27
N LEU A 114 -12.23 -2.47 -5.65
CA LEU A 114 -11.18 -2.32 -4.63
C LEU A 114 -11.50 -3.09 -3.35
N ALA A 115 -12.77 -3.13 -2.93
CA ALA A 115 -13.21 -3.90 -1.77
C ALA A 115 -13.01 -5.41 -1.97
N ILE A 116 -13.31 -5.92 -3.16
CA ILE A 116 -13.06 -7.32 -3.52
C ILE A 116 -11.55 -7.60 -3.44
N LEU A 117 -10.73 -6.73 -4.04
CA LEU A 117 -9.27 -6.88 -4.03
C LEU A 117 -8.71 -6.89 -2.59
N GLU A 118 -9.07 -5.90 -1.77
CA GLU A 118 -8.59 -5.81 -0.38
C GLU A 118 -9.05 -7.02 0.45
N SER A 119 -10.28 -7.51 0.22
CA SER A 119 -10.80 -8.72 0.87
C SER A 119 -9.98 -9.96 0.53
N GLU A 120 -9.52 -10.12 -0.71
CA GLU A 120 -8.64 -11.24 -1.09
C GLU A 120 -7.32 -11.22 -0.30
N PHE A 121 -6.71 -10.05 -0.13
CA PHE A 121 -5.47 -9.90 0.65
C PHE A 121 -5.68 -10.18 2.14
N ARG A 122 -6.87 -9.88 2.67
CA ARG A 122 -7.24 -10.15 4.05
C ARG A 122 -7.52 -11.63 4.31
N THR A 123 -8.15 -12.32 3.36
CA THR A 123 -8.69 -13.67 3.56
C THR A 123 -7.76 -14.79 3.11
N LYS A 124 -6.82 -14.52 2.18
CA LYS A 124 -5.86 -15.52 1.69
C LYS A 124 -4.57 -15.50 2.51
N ALA A 125 -4.24 -16.62 3.15
CA ALA A 125 -3.04 -16.74 3.99
C ALA A 125 -1.74 -16.39 3.23
N SER A 126 -1.64 -16.77 1.96
CA SER A 126 -0.50 -16.49 1.08
C SER A 126 -0.30 -14.98 0.79
N LEU A 127 -1.35 -14.17 0.94
CA LEU A 127 -1.35 -12.73 0.67
C LEU A 127 -1.26 -11.87 1.94
N SER A 128 -1.51 -12.46 3.11
CA SER A 128 -1.53 -11.77 4.41
C SER A 128 -0.31 -10.88 4.66
N LYS A 129 0.88 -11.32 4.25
CA LYS A 129 2.13 -10.56 4.40
C LYS A 129 2.19 -9.27 3.58
N TYR A 130 1.37 -9.15 2.53
CA TYR A 130 1.26 -7.94 1.70
C TYR A 130 0.06 -7.07 2.09
N LEU A 131 -0.80 -7.53 3.00
CA LEU A 131 -1.95 -6.76 3.46
C LEU A 131 -1.59 -5.33 3.92
N PRO A 132 -0.48 -5.09 4.66
CA PRO A 132 -0.14 -3.73 5.10
C PRO A 132 0.07 -2.72 3.97
N SER A 133 0.48 -3.14 2.77
CA SER A 133 0.69 -2.23 1.64
C SER A 133 -0.63 -1.82 0.96
N ILE A 134 -1.63 -2.71 0.98
CA ILE A 134 -2.90 -2.50 0.27
C ILE A 134 -4.06 -2.11 1.19
N GLN A 135 -3.98 -2.36 2.50
CA GLN A 135 -5.08 -2.08 3.43
C GLN A 135 -5.50 -0.60 3.38
N GLY A 136 -6.81 -0.38 3.50
CA GLY A 136 -7.44 0.95 3.49
C GLY A 136 -7.73 1.51 2.09
N ILE A 137 -7.47 0.78 0.99
CA ILE A 137 -7.88 1.23 -0.35
C ILE A 137 -9.40 1.35 -0.47
N THR A 138 -10.16 0.50 0.23
CA THR A 138 -11.62 0.58 0.24
C THR A 138 -12.11 1.85 0.93
N ASP A 139 -11.47 2.24 2.03
CA ASP A 139 -11.82 3.43 2.80
C ASP A 139 -11.48 4.71 2.02
N LEU A 140 -10.35 4.74 1.32
CA LEU A 140 -10.01 5.84 0.42
C LEU A 140 -11.02 5.98 -0.73
N ALA A 141 -11.44 4.86 -1.32
CA ALA A 141 -12.48 4.89 -2.35
C ALA A 141 -13.85 5.32 -1.80
N ALA A 142 -14.17 4.97 -0.55
CA ALA A 142 -15.35 5.50 0.14
C ALA A 142 -15.25 7.03 0.35
N ALA A 143 -14.10 7.55 0.78
CA ALA A 143 -13.90 8.99 0.92
C ALA A 143 -14.02 9.76 -0.40
N SER A 144 -13.62 9.15 -1.52
CA SER A 144 -13.88 9.67 -2.87
C SER A 144 -15.38 9.70 -3.18
N GLU A 145 -16.11 8.61 -2.88
CA GLU A 145 -17.56 8.52 -3.07
C GLU A 145 -18.29 9.60 -2.26
N ASP A 146 -17.93 9.76 -0.98
CA ASP A 146 -18.51 10.76 -0.07
C ASP A 146 -18.29 12.20 -0.58
N SER A 147 -17.10 12.48 -1.12
CA SER A 147 -16.80 13.79 -1.71
C SER A 147 -17.67 14.07 -2.93
N ALA A 148 -17.85 13.08 -3.81
CA ALA A 148 -18.69 13.22 -4.99
C ALA A 148 -20.18 13.34 -4.63
N ILE A 149 -20.67 12.57 -3.65
CA ILE A 149 -22.05 12.68 -3.12
C ILE A 149 -22.29 14.07 -2.53
N ALA A 150 -21.29 14.64 -1.86
CA ALA A 150 -21.37 15.99 -1.31
C ALA A 150 -21.19 17.11 -2.36
N GLY A 151 -21.14 16.77 -3.65
CA GLY A 151 -21.00 17.73 -4.74
C GLY A 151 -19.58 18.30 -4.91
N ARG A 152 -18.57 17.71 -4.25
CA ARG A 152 -17.15 18.09 -4.37
C ARG A 152 -16.43 17.10 -5.28
N PHE A 153 -16.71 17.19 -6.58
CA PHE A 153 -16.22 16.25 -7.58
C PHE A 153 -14.73 16.40 -7.88
N ILE A 154 -14.17 17.61 -7.82
CA ILE A 154 -12.72 17.84 -7.96
C ILE A 154 -11.98 17.19 -6.77
N ALA A 155 -12.49 17.42 -5.55
CA ALA A 155 -11.90 16.85 -4.33
C ALA A 155 -11.99 15.32 -4.28
N ALA A 156 -12.99 14.72 -4.93
CA ALA A 156 -13.15 13.27 -5.02
C ALA A 156 -11.97 12.56 -5.72
N LYS A 157 -11.10 13.28 -6.42
CA LYS A 157 -9.94 12.71 -7.12
C LYS A 157 -8.79 12.30 -6.19
N GLU A 158 -8.53 13.09 -5.15
CA GLU A 158 -7.34 12.89 -4.32
C GLU A 158 -7.32 11.53 -3.61
N PRO A 159 -8.42 11.06 -2.98
CA PRO A 159 -8.41 9.73 -2.39
C PRO A 159 -8.15 8.60 -3.41
N LEU A 160 -8.58 8.74 -4.67
CA LEU A 160 -8.30 7.75 -5.71
C LEU A 160 -6.83 7.78 -6.18
N ARG A 161 -6.16 8.94 -6.12
CA ARG A 161 -4.70 9.02 -6.33
C ARG A 161 -3.95 8.30 -5.23
N ASP A 162 -4.41 8.42 -3.99
CA ASP A 162 -3.83 7.66 -2.86
C ASP A 162 -4.05 6.15 -3.00
N VAL A 163 -5.20 5.73 -3.56
CA VAL A 163 -5.42 4.33 -3.95
C VAL A 163 -4.38 3.88 -4.97
N ALA A 164 -4.17 4.64 -6.05
CA ALA A 164 -3.17 4.29 -7.07
C ALA A 164 -1.76 4.16 -6.48
N LYS A 165 -1.40 5.05 -5.55
CA LYS A 165 -0.13 4.97 -4.82
C LYS A 165 -0.01 3.67 -4.02
N LYS A 166 -1.03 3.30 -3.24
CA LYS A 166 -1.04 2.05 -2.46
C LYS A 166 -0.95 0.79 -3.34
N LEU A 167 -1.64 0.78 -4.48
CA LEU A 167 -1.56 -0.32 -5.44
C LEU A 167 -0.14 -0.41 -6.03
N THR A 168 0.49 0.72 -6.34
CA THR A 168 1.88 0.79 -6.79
C THR A 168 2.85 0.24 -5.73
N ASP A 169 2.70 0.68 -4.48
CA ASP A 169 3.52 0.20 -3.35
C ASP A 169 3.33 -1.32 -3.13
N THR A 170 2.11 -1.81 -3.34
CA THR A 170 1.80 -3.25 -3.24
C THR A 170 2.49 -4.05 -4.35
N LEU A 171 2.49 -3.57 -5.59
CA LEU A 171 3.24 -4.21 -6.69
C LEU A 171 4.75 -4.23 -6.43
N ALA A 172 5.28 -3.19 -5.78
CA ALA A 172 6.69 -3.14 -5.39
C ALA A 172 7.03 -4.13 -4.27
N ALA A 173 6.08 -4.39 -3.36
CA ALA A 173 6.26 -5.36 -2.26
C ALA A 173 6.11 -6.82 -2.71
N MET A 174 5.39 -7.08 -3.79
CA MET A 174 5.16 -8.41 -4.32
C MET A 174 6.34 -8.87 -5.21
N PRO A 175 6.65 -10.18 -5.25
CA PRO A 175 7.65 -10.72 -6.17
C PRO A 175 7.14 -10.68 -7.62
N LEU A 176 8.07 -10.62 -8.57
CA LEU A 176 7.83 -10.76 -10.01
C LEU A 176 7.58 -12.22 -10.40
#